data_AF-A0A5J4Y9U0-F1
#
_entry.id   AF-A0A5J4Y9U0-F1
#
_cell.length_a   1.000
_cell.length_b   1.000
_cell.length_c   1.000
_cell.angle_alpha   90.00
_cell.angle_beta   90.00
_cell.angle_gamma   90.00
#
_symmetry.space_group_name_H-M   'P 1'
#
loop_
_entity.id
_entity.type
_entity.pdbx_description
1 polymer ?
#
loop_
_entity_poly.entity_id
_entity_poly.type
_entity_poly.pdbx_seq_one_letter_code
_entity_poly.pdbx_strand_id
1 'polypeptide(L)'
;MHSGQICSRNSWYACTGHLAPCAPCHLVAIPTHKRTKPFTSKPQKQAFPQSAHNSRTSLVQASKDMVLQEADQQQAELPTRMNDIPHHRDKRRWFYNEVTQAMLTALSDGQTRMRIRCTIPELNPEMDVYRIGTLLEMVREMAYALAEDGKLVKVCVQQSMGQGVFQGLPLSLSGVRKIMNMMDWGDIGEFVSFGEVGRDQIDKASYYILVAPQNVVGTTILTNLGDMVDEAESQGKAVILMNPVLKDIPSAAGVMGVRGRAERMAFADSFIQAYHFRHLYLSSQMMYPIMGAMRHSYGKPWEVWKREDTGKKEEKYDLVASFPGEPQGKQLNDAFKNRPTQVDPSKPWWANL
;
A
#
# COMPACT_ATOMS: atom_id res chain seq x y z
N MET A 1 -54.03 13.03 41.66
CA MET A 1 -53.79 12.50 43.01
C MET A 1 -52.35 12.03 43.10
N HIS A 2 -51.61 12.62 44.06
CA HIS A 2 -50.34 12.19 44.71
C HIS A 2 -49.19 11.65 43.83
N SER A 3 -48.11 12.43 43.63
CA SER A 3 -46.90 12.55 44.49
C SER A 3 -46.02 11.28 44.47
N GLY A 4 -44.69 11.33 44.32
CA GLY A 4 -43.79 12.38 44.78
C GLY A 4 -42.38 12.35 44.16
N GLN A 5 -41.65 13.38 44.57
CA GLN A 5 -40.26 13.72 44.26
C GLN A 5 -39.27 12.78 44.97
N ILE A 6 -38.09 12.58 44.37
CA ILE A 6 -36.83 12.55 45.10
C ILE A 6 -35.84 13.46 44.39
N CYS A 7 -35.24 14.35 45.17
CA CYS A 7 -34.27 15.37 44.81
C CYS A 7 -33.02 15.14 45.65
N SER A 8 -31.84 15.22 45.04
CA SER A 8 -30.57 15.61 45.68
C SER A 8 -29.62 16.02 44.55
N ARG A 9 -29.39 17.31 44.24
CA ARG A 9 -28.58 18.35 44.93
C ARG A 9 -27.11 18.00 45.15
N ASN A 10 -26.26 18.61 44.31
CA ASN A 10 -25.08 19.46 44.61
C ASN A 10 -24.16 19.45 43.36
N SER A 11 -23.48 20.50 42.91
CA SER A 11 -23.38 21.91 43.26
C SER A 11 -22.55 22.58 42.13
N TRP A 12 -23.13 23.61 41.49
CA TRP A 12 -22.56 24.92 41.16
C TRP A 12 -21.04 25.10 41.15
N TYR A 13 -20.48 25.61 40.04
CA TYR A 13 -19.87 26.96 39.99
C TYR A 13 -19.79 27.47 38.54
N ALA A 14 -20.46 28.60 38.31
CA ALA A 14 -20.24 29.50 37.19
C ALA A 14 -19.28 30.60 37.65
N CYS A 15 -18.34 31.00 36.79
CA CYS A 15 -17.62 32.27 36.94
C CYS A 15 -17.63 33.02 35.61
N THR A 16 -18.40 34.09 35.59
CA THR A 16 -18.40 35.16 34.58
C THR A 16 -17.42 36.26 34.98
N GLY A 17 -16.60 36.69 34.02
CA GLY A 17 -16.19 38.09 33.79
C GLY A 17 -15.08 38.68 34.65
N HIS A 18 -14.01 39.16 33.99
CA HIS A 18 -13.51 40.54 34.16
C HIS A 18 -12.69 40.97 32.92
N LEU A 19 -12.90 42.21 32.51
CA LEU A 19 -12.38 42.91 31.33
C LEU A 19 -11.04 43.61 31.62
N ALA A 20 -10.13 43.55 30.62
CA ALA A 20 -9.13 44.56 30.17
C ALA A 20 -7.95 44.95 31.11
N PRO A 21 -6.84 45.57 30.61
CA PRO A 21 -6.52 46.05 29.25
C PRO A 21 -5.12 45.64 28.68
N CYS A 22 -4.85 46.16 27.48
CA CYS A 22 -3.79 45.88 26.49
C CYS A 22 -2.34 46.31 26.76
N ALA A 23 -1.46 45.76 25.90
CA ALA A 23 -0.26 46.34 25.23
C ALA A 23 1.15 45.99 25.78
N PRO A 24 2.23 46.02 24.97
CA PRO A 24 2.33 46.30 23.52
C PRO A 24 3.06 45.23 22.67
N CYS A 25 2.79 45.29 21.36
CA CYS A 25 3.52 44.65 20.28
C CYS A 25 4.96 45.17 20.16
N HIS A 26 5.93 44.26 20.07
CA HIS A 26 7.25 44.57 19.52
C HIS A 26 7.35 44.10 18.07
N LEU A 27 7.05 45.01 17.16
CA LEU A 27 7.46 44.96 15.76
C LEU A 27 8.98 45.20 15.70
N VAL A 28 9.74 44.16 15.37
CA VAL A 28 11.15 44.29 15.00
C VAL A 28 11.22 44.71 13.54
N ALA A 29 11.72 45.92 13.31
CA ALA A 29 11.93 46.49 11.99
C ALA A 29 13.04 45.74 11.23
N ILE A 30 12.72 45.25 10.03
CA ILE A 30 13.69 44.72 9.07
C ILE A 30 14.29 45.91 8.30
N PRO A 31 15.63 46.07 8.23
CA PRO A 31 16.25 47.17 7.50
C PRO A 31 16.07 47.01 5.99
N THR A 32 15.62 48.10 5.36
CA THR A 32 15.39 48.25 3.93
C THR A 32 16.71 48.24 3.15
N HIS A 33 16.94 47.21 2.35
CA HIS A 33 18.06 47.16 1.42
C HIS A 33 17.81 48.07 0.20
N LYS A 34 18.85 48.86 -0.11
CA LYS A 34 18.92 49.88 -1.15
C LYS A 34 18.58 49.33 -2.55
N ARG A 35 17.77 50.08 -3.29
CA ARG A 35 17.55 49.98 -4.75
C ARG A 35 18.90 49.99 -5.50
N THR A 36 19.20 48.91 -6.20
CA THR A 36 20.19 48.87 -7.28
C THR A 36 19.52 49.00 -8.65
N LYS A 37 20.17 49.77 -9.53
CA LYS A 37 19.70 50.21 -10.86
C LYS A 37 19.46 49.05 -11.84
N PRO A 38 18.57 49.19 -12.84
CA PRO A 38 18.34 48.17 -13.84
C PRO A 38 19.51 48.09 -14.83
N PHE A 39 20.05 46.88 -15.01
CA PHE A 39 21.06 46.57 -16.02
C PHE A 39 20.36 46.22 -17.33
N THR A 40 20.42 47.11 -18.32
CA THR A 40 19.98 46.84 -19.69
C THR A 40 21.11 46.13 -20.43
N SER A 41 20.91 44.88 -20.81
CA SER A 41 21.76 44.20 -21.80
C SER A 41 20.89 43.60 -22.90
N LYS A 42 21.20 43.99 -24.14
CA LYS A 42 20.57 43.46 -25.36
C LYS A 42 21.02 42.02 -25.57
N PRO A 43 20.17 41.12 -26.10
CA PRO A 43 20.58 39.75 -26.38
C PRO A 43 21.47 39.70 -27.64
N GLN A 44 22.73 39.30 -27.48
CA GLN A 44 23.55 38.80 -28.57
C GLN A 44 23.13 37.35 -28.88
N LYS A 45 22.66 37.11 -30.10
CA LYS A 45 22.47 35.75 -30.63
C LYS A 45 23.85 35.11 -30.84
N GLN A 46 24.20 34.15 -29.98
CA GLN A 46 25.28 33.20 -30.25
C GLN A 46 24.64 31.88 -30.72
N ALA A 47 25.04 31.43 -31.91
CA ALA A 47 24.64 30.13 -32.45
C ALA A 47 25.43 29.03 -31.74
N PHE A 48 24.72 28.08 -31.13
CA PHE A 48 25.31 26.89 -30.51
C PHE A 48 25.57 25.80 -31.57
N PRO A 49 26.74 25.15 -31.59
CA PRO A 49 26.99 24.01 -32.47
C PRO A 49 26.22 22.77 -32.00
N GLN A 50 25.54 22.11 -32.94
CA GLN A 50 24.61 20.99 -32.72
C GLN A 50 25.26 19.64 -32.32
N SER A 51 26.55 19.59 -32.00
CA SER A 51 27.27 18.33 -31.77
C SER A 51 27.31 17.84 -30.32
N ALA A 52 26.83 18.62 -29.34
CA ALA A 52 26.89 18.25 -27.92
C ALA A 52 25.64 17.49 -27.39
N HIS A 53 24.58 17.39 -28.19
CA HIS A 53 23.31 16.85 -27.70
C HIS A 53 23.27 15.31 -27.67
N ASN A 54 24.02 14.63 -28.54
CA ASN A 54 24.02 13.16 -28.59
C ASN A 54 24.86 12.52 -27.46
N SER A 55 25.91 13.21 -27.00
CA SER A 55 26.82 12.68 -25.98
C SER A 55 26.20 12.68 -24.58
N ARG A 56 25.42 13.72 -24.22
CA ARG A 56 24.69 13.78 -22.94
C ARG A 56 23.58 12.73 -22.85
N THR A 57 22.85 12.50 -23.95
CA THR A 57 21.79 11.48 -23.98
C THR A 57 22.39 10.08 -23.80
N SER A 58 23.55 9.79 -24.42
CA SER A 58 24.21 8.49 -24.25
C SER A 58 24.72 8.22 -22.83
N LEU A 59 25.19 9.25 -22.12
CA LEU A 59 25.68 9.13 -20.74
C LEU A 59 24.54 9.02 -19.72
N VAL A 60 23.41 9.70 -19.97
CA VAL A 60 22.20 9.57 -19.17
C VAL A 60 21.56 8.19 -19.38
N GLN A 61 21.54 7.69 -20.63
CA GLN A 61 21.04 6.35 -20.94
C GLN A 61 21.91 5.28 -20.28
N ALA A 62 23.23 5.35 -20.41
CA ALA A 62 24.15 4.38 -19.80
C ALA A 62 24.11 4.41 -18.26
N SER A 63 23.91 5.59 -17.65
CA SER A 63 23.71 5.70 -16.21
C SER A 63 22.36 5.11 -15.78
N LYS A 64 21.31 5.28 -16.59
CA LYS A 64 19.99 4.67 -16.36
C LYS A 64 20.06 3.15 -16.50
N ASP A 65 20.78 2.65 -17.50
CA ASP A 65 20.96 1.21 -17.76
C ASP A 65 21.83 0.54 -16.69
N MET A 66 22.86 1.21 -16.16
CA MET A 66 23.63 0.71 -15.00
C MET A 66 22.81 0.69 -13.70
N VAL A 67 22.02 1.74 -13.44
CA VAL A 67 21.11 1.76 -12.28
C VAL A 67 20.03 0.69 -12.39
N LEU A 68 19.54 0.42 -13.60
CA LEU A 68 18.59 -0.66 -13.87
C LEU A 68 19.24 -2.04 -13.67
N GLN A 69 20.51 -2.24 -14.07
CA GLN A 69 21.23 -3.50 -13.87
C GLN A 69 21.56 -3.78 -12.40
N GLU A 70 21.95 -2.77 -11.62
CA GLU A 70 22.14 -2.91 -10.17
C GLU A 70 20.81 -3.16 -9.44
N ALA A 71 19.72 -2.50 -9.89
CA ALA A 71 18.38 -2.75 -9.38
C ALA A 71 17.87 -4.17 -9.69
N ASP A 72 18.18 -4.71 -10.88
CA ASP A 72 17.78 -6.07 -11.29
C ASP A 72 18.54 -7.15 -10.49
N GLN A 73 19.81 -6.90 -10.13
CA GLN A 73 20.58 -7.79 -9.24
C GLN A 73 20.16 -7.69 -7.77
N GLN A 74 19.79 -6.51 -7.27
CA GLN A 74 19.19 -6.35 -5.93
C GLN A 74 17.73 -6.81 -5.84
N GLN A 75 17.02 -6.91 -6.97
CA GLN A 75 15.66 -7.45 -7.06
C GLN A 75 15.57 -8.97 -6.86
N ALA A 76 16.71 -9.67 -6.85
CA ALA A 76 16.77 -11.10 -6.64
C ALA A 76 16.69 -11.50 -5.15
N GLU A 77 17.15 -10.65 -4.22
CA GLU A 77 17.23 -11.00 -2.80
C GLU A 77 16.11 -10.34 -1.97
N LEU A 78 15.41 -11.14 -1.16
CA LEU A 78 14.38 -10.63 -0.25
C LEU A 78 15.00 -9.87 0.93
N PRO A 79 14.34 -8.81 1.44
CA PRO A 79 14.78 -8.13 2.66
C PRO A 79 14.88 -9.10 3.84
N THR A 80 15.96 -9.00 4.60
CA THR A 80 16.18 -9.84 5.78
C THR A 80 15.70 -9.15 7.06
N ARG A 81 15.56 -9.91 8.15
CA ARG A 81 15.11 -9.45 9.46
C ARG A 81 13.78 -8.70 9.38
N MET A 82 12.82 -9.29 8.69
CA MET A 82 11.46 -8.74 8.59
C MET A 82 10.66 -8.83 9.90
N ASN A 83 11.27 -9.43 10.94
CA ASN A 83 10.82 -9.40 12.32
C ASN A 83 11.09 -8.06 13.04
N ASP A 84 12.02 -7.23 12.53
CA ASP A 84 12.40 -5.97 13.19
C ASP A 84 11.36 -4.89 12.88
N ILE A 85 10.51 -4.57 13.86
CA ILE A 85 9.44 -3.57 13.69
C ILE A 85 9.70 -2.39 14.66
N PRO A 86 9.68 -1.13 14.18
CA PRO A 86 9.41 -0.72 12.81
C PRO A 86 10.53 -1.08 11.82
N HIS A 87 10.14 -1.38 10.58
CA HIS A 87 11.09 -1.68 9.52
C HIS A 87 11.93 -0.43 9.19
N HIS A 88 13.23 -0.65 8.98
CA HIS A 88 14.12 0.36 8.44
C HIS A 88 13.60 0.92 7.11
N ARG A 89 13.87 2.20 6.86
CA ARG A 89 13.41 2.91 5.65
C ARG A 89 13.79 2.18 4.36
N ASP A 90 15.00 1.63 4.30
CA ASP A 90 15.48 0.93 3.11
C ASP A 90 14.66 -0.34 2.82
N LYS A 91 14.28 -1.08 3.86
CA LYS A 91 13.40 -2.27 3.71
C LYS A 91 12.01 -1.87 3.22
N ARG A 92 11.43 -0.80 3.77
CA ARG A 92 10.14 -0.27 3.32
C ARG A 92 10.21 0.17 1.85
N ARG A 93 11.27 0.91 1.49
CA ARG A 93 11.50 1.37 0.12
C ARG A 93 11.60 0.23 -0.88
N TRP A 94 12.23 -0.88 -0.50
CA TRP A 94 12.28 -2.09 -1.32
C TRP A 94 10.87 -2.57 -1.70
N PHE A 95 9.95 -2.67 -0.71
CA PHE A 95 8.57 -3.06 -0.98
C PHE A 95 7.83 -2.02 -1.83
N TYR A 96 8.07 -0.73 -1.59
CA TYR A 96 7.42 0.34 -2.36
C TYR A 96 7.81 0.28 -3.83
N ASN A 97 9.10 0.08 -4.09
CA ASN A 97 9.63 -0.08 -5.45
C ASN A 97 9.05 -1.33 -6.12
N GLU A 98 9.09 -2.49 -5.46
CA GLU A 98 8.57 -3.74 -6.03
C GLU A 98 7.07 -3.66 -6.36
N VAL A 99 6.27 -3.11 -5.45
CA VAL A 99 4.83 -2.92 -5.66
C VAL A 99 4.56 -1.98 -6.82
N THR A 100 5.28 -0.85 -6.85
CA THR A 100 5.11 0.18 -7.89
C THR A 100 5.50 -0.37 -9.26
N GLN A 101 6.64 -1.05 -9.36
CA GLN A 101 7.07 -1.66 -10.63
C GLN A 101 6.08 -2.71 -11.12
N ALA A 102 5.63 -3.61 -10.25
CA ALA A 102 4.67 -4.64 -10.64
C ALA A 102 3.30 -4.05 -11.08
N MET A 103 2.86 -2.97 -10.44
CA MET A 103 1.68 -2.20 -10.85
C MET A 103 1.87 -1.56 -12.23
N LEU A 104 2.99 -0.87 -12.45
CA LEU A 104 3.28 -0.21 -13.72
C LEU A 104 3.36 -1.22 -14.88
N THR A 105 3.99 -2.37 -14.67
CA THR A 105 4.05 -3.45 -15.68
C THR A 105 2.66 -3.98 -16.01
N ALA A 106 1.79 -4.17 -15.01
CA ALA A 106 0.41 -4.58 -15.27
C ALA A 106 -0.37 -3.51 -16.06
N LEU A 107 -0.17 -2.23 -15.74
CA LEU A 107 -0.79 -1.13 -16.47
C LEU A 107 -0.29 -1.00 -17.91
N SER A 108 1.01 -1.21 -18.15
CA SER A 108 1.57 -1.18 -19.52
C SER A 108 1.01 -2.28 -20.41
N ASP A 109 0.64 -3.42 -19.83
CA ASP A 109 -0.04 -4.52 -20.50
C ASP A 109 -1.55 -4.28 -20.71
N GLY A 110 -2.06 -3.11 -20.30
CA GLY A 110 -3.46 -2.73 -20.47
C GLY A 110 -4.40 -3.26 -19.39
N GLN A 111 -3.87 -3.78 -18.27
CA GLN A 111 -4.73 -4.23 -17.17
C GLN A 111 -5.38 -3.05 -16.45
N THR A 112 -6.70 -3.07 -16.33
CA THR A 112 -7.48 -2.00 -15.66
C THR A 112 -7.99 -2.40 -14.28
N ARG A 113 -8.15 -3.69 -14.00
CA ARG A 113 -8.65 -4.21 -12.71
C ARG A 113 -7.56 -4.98 -11.98
N MET A 114 -6.89 -4.36 -11.02
CA MET A 114 -5.75 -5.00 -10.34
C MET A 114 -5.81 -5.00 -8.83
N ARG A 115 -5.19 -6.01 -8.23
CA ARG A 115 -5.08 -6.21 -6.78
C ARG A 115 -3.61 -6.33 -6.39
N ILE A 116 -3.24 -5.58 -5.36
CA ILE A 116 -1.94 -5.64 -4.69
C ILE A 116 -2.19 -6.15 -3.27
N ARG A 117 -1.42 -7.15 -2.87
CA ARG A 117 -1.45 -7.71 -1.52
C ARG A 117 -0.05 -7.77 -0.96
N CYS A 118 0.28 -6.93 -0.01
CA CYS A 118 1.52 -6.95 0.75
C CYS A 118 1.20 -7.04 2.25
N THR A 119 1.40 -8.20 2.85
CA THR A 119 1.04 -8.48 4.26
C THR A 119 2.29 -8.73 5.10
N ILE A 120 3.29 -7.85 4.97
CA ILE A 120 4.37 -7.74 5.97
C ILE A 120 3.77 -7.33 7.32
N PRO A 121 4.45 -7.56 8.46
CA PRO A 121 3.92 -7.25 9.78
C PRO A 121 3.33 -5.83 9.88
N GLU A 122 4.03 -4.80 9.38
CA GLU A 122 3.56 -3.41 9.38
C GLU A 122 2.29 -3.16 8.56
N LEU A 123 1.95 -4.02 7.61
CA LEU A 123 0.85 -3.84 6.67
C LEU A 123 -0.28 -4.85 6.86
N ASN A 124 -0.15 -5.78 7.82
CA ASN A 124 -1.15 -6.78 8.09
C ASN A 124 -2.01 -6.35 9.31
N PRO A 125 -3.30 -6.01 9.13
CA PRO A 125 -4.17 -5.63 10.24
C PRO A 125 -4.50 -6.79 11.19
N GLU A 126 -4.23 -8.05 10.79
CA GLU A 126 -4.38 -9.21 11.67
C GLU A 126 -3.19 -9.39 12.64
N MET A 127 -2.08 -8.68 12.39
CA MET A 127 -0.91 -8.69 13.27
C MET A 127 -0.97 -7.51 14.25
N ASP A 128 -0.35 -7.68 15.41
CA ASP A 128 -0.35 -6.68 16.49
C ASP A 128 0.27 -5.33 16.09
N VAL A 129 1.16 -5.33 15.09
CA VAL A 129 1.89 -4.12 14.68
C VAL A 129 1.46 -3.63 13.31
N TYR A 130 0.22 -3.18 13.19
CA TYR A 130 -0.28 -2.50 11.98
C TYR A 130 0.11 -1.01 11.98
N ARG A 131 0.83 -0.57 10.93
CA ARG A 131 1.28 0.81 10.75
C ARG A 131 0.69 1.40 9.48
N ILE A 132 -0.44 2.10 9.63
CA ILE A 132 -1.10 2.80 8.53
C ILE A 132 -0.17 3.77 7.77
N GLY A 133 0.77 4.40 8.47
CA GLY A 133 1.76 5.28 7.84
C GLY A 133 2.59 4.58 6.77
N THR A 134 3.04 3.35 7.02
CA THR A 134 3.79 2.54 6.05
C THR A 134 2.94 2.22 4.81
N LEU A 135 1.64 1.97 4.98
CA LEU A 135 0.71 1.73 3.88
C LEU A 135 0.53 2.99 3.03
N LEU A 136 0.32 4.14 3.68
CA LEU A 136 0.10 5.40 2.98
C LEU A 136 1.37 5.94 2.32
N GLU A 137 2.56 5.70 2.90
CA GLU A 137 3.84 5.94 2.24
C GLU A 137 3.95 5.13 0.94
N MET A 138 3.55 3.86 0.94
CA MET A 138 3.52 3.04 -0.28
C MET A 138 2.53 3.58 -1.32
N VAL A 139 1.32 3.96 -0.88
CA VAL A 139 0.29 4.53 -1.75
C VAL A 139 0.77 5.86 -2.35
N ARG A 140 1.53 6.66 -1.60
CA ARG A 140 2.16 7.89 -2.09
C ARG A 140 3.17 7.59 -3.20
N GLU A 141 4.05 6.61 -3.02
CA GLU A 141 5.02 6.21 -4.06
C GLU A 141 4.32 5.70 -5.33
N MET A 142 3.27 4.90 -5.18
CA MET A 142 2.45 4.46 -6.31
C MET A 142 1.79 5.63 -7.03
N ALA A 143 1.16 6.55 -6.28
CA ALA A 143 0.51 7.73 -6.84
C ALA A 143 1.51 8.64 -7.55
N TYR A 144 2.73 8.77 -7.01
CA TYR A 144 3.81 9.53 -7.64
C TYR A 144 4.18 8.96 -9.01
N ALA A 145 4.39 7.65 -9.09
CA ALA A 145 4.71 7.00 -10.36
C ALA A 145 3.58 7.10 -11.40
N LEU A 146 2.32 7.06 -10.96
CA LEU A 146 1.17 7.22 -11.87
C LEU A 146 0.98 8.67 -12.35
N ALA A 147 1.31 9.63 -11.50
CA ALA A 147 1.20 11.05 -11.80
C ALA A 147 2.39 11.61 -12.59
N GLU A 148 3.48 10.85 -12.77
CA GLU A 148 4.68 11.27 -13.50
C GLU A 148 4.36 11.71 -14.95
N ASP A 149 3.35 11.08 -15.58
CA ASP A 149 2.84 11.43 -16.91
C ASP A 149 1.84 12.62 -16.90
N GLY A 150 1.68 13.31 -15.76
CA GLY A 150 0.65 14.34 -15.57
C GLY A 150 -0.78 13.80 -15.46
N LYS A 151 -0.93 12.50 -15.26
CA LYS A 151 -2.24 11.84 -15.12
C LYS A 151 -2.81 12.06 -13.72
N LEU A 152 -4.12 12.27 -13.66
CA LEU A 152 -4.82 12.47 -12.40
C LEU A 152 -5.04 11.13 -11.68
N VAL A 153 -4.68 11.10 -10.40
CA VAL A 153 -4.82 9.93 -9.52
C VAL A 153 -5.83 10.27 -8.43
N LYS A 154 -6.78 9.38 -8.17
CA LYS A 154 -7.70 9.51 -7.04
C LYS A 154 -7.44 8.39 -6.03
N VAL A 155 -7.12 8.77 -4.80
CA VAL A 155 -6.93 7.82 -3.70
C VAL A 155 -8.22 7.75 -2.89
N CYS A 156 -8.84 6.57 -2.89
CA CYS A 156 -10.13 6.32 -2.28
C CYS A 156 -9.97 5.55 -0.97
N VAL A 157 -10.69 5.99 0.06
CA VAL A 157 -10.82 5.28 1.33
C VAL A 157 -12.29 4.97 1.53
N GLN A 158 -12.61 3.75 1.98
CA GLN A 158 -13.97 3.37 2.28
C GLN A 158 -14.60 4.30 3.34
N GLN A 159 -15.86 4.65 3.09
CA GLN A 159 -16.73 5.41 3.97
C GLN A 159 -17.37 4.51 5.05
N SER A 160 -18.02 5.14 6.04
CA SER A 160 -18.81 4.39 7.01
C SER A 160 -19.94 3.63 6.31
N MET A 161 -20.08 2.34 6.61
CA MET A 161 -21.07 1.46 5.99
C MET A 161 -22.12 1.04 7.02
N GLY A 162 -23.37 0.86 6.58
CA GLY A 162 -24.49 0.41 7.42
C GLY A 162 -25.57 1.46 7.65
N GLN A 163 -26.58 1.12 8.48
CA GLN A 163 -27.68 2.02 8.83
C GLN A 163 -27.90 2.04 10.36
N GLY A 164 -28.19 3.23 10.90
CA GLY A 164 -28.46 3.40 12.33
C GLY A 164 -27.29 2.98 13.22
N VAL A 165 -27.57 2.22 14.28
CA VAL A 165 -26.57 1.76 15.26
C VAL A 165 -25.55 0.77 14.67
N PHE A 166 -25.84 0.21 13.49
CA PHE A 166 -24.94 -0.70 12.77
C PHE A 166 -24.07 0.02 11.74
N GLN A 167 -24.00 1.36 11.78
CA GLN A 167 -23.00 2.11 11.03
C GLN A 167 -21.62 1.90 11.62
N GLY A 168 -20.70 1.41 10.80
CA GLY A 168 -19.33 1.17 11.20
C GLY A 168 -18.36 1.36 10.04
N LEU A 169 -17.26 2.03 10.33
CA LEU A 169 -16.06 2.02 9.50
C LEU A 169 -15.11 0.95 10.06
N PRO A 170 -14.42 0.15 9.22
CA PRO A 170 -13.37 -0.73 9.71
C PRO A 170 -12.37 0.05 10.57
N LEU A 171 -11.99 -0.50 11.72
CA LEU A 171 -11.12 0.19 12.68
C LEU A 171 -9.78 0.60 12.05
N SER A 172 -9.25 -0.25 11.16
CA SER A 172 -8.05 -0.02 10.36
C SER A 172 -8.12 1.23 9.46
N LEU A 173 -9.33 1.65 9.08
CA LEU A 173 -9.58 2.79 8.20
C LEU A 173 -9.99 4.07 8.95
N SER A 174 -10.17 3.98 10.27
CA SER A 174 -10.52 5.13 11.09
C SER A 174 -9.42 6.20 11.06
N GLY A 175 -9.79 7.42 10.68
CA GLY A 175 -8.86 8.55 10.60
C GLY A 175 -7.90 8.54 9.40
N VAL A 176 -7.91 7.50 8.55
CA VAL A 176 -7.03 7.41 7.36
C VAL A 176 -7.23 8.60 6.44
N ARG A 177 -8.49 8.99 6.18
CA ARG A 177 -8.82 10.16 5.36
C ARG A 177 -8.22 11.46 5.92
N LYS A 178 -8.23 11.63 7.25
CA LYS A 178 -7.64 12.80 7.91
C LYS A 178 -6.12 12.80 7.74
N ILE A 179 -5.47 11.64 7.90
CA ILE A 179 -4.02 11.50 7.72
C ILE A 179 -3.63 11.83 6.27
N MET A 180 -4.36 11.30 5.28
CA MET A 180 -4.11 11.58 3.87
C MET A 180 -4.22 13.07 3.51
N ASN A 181 -5.21 13.78 4.07
CA ASN A 181 -5.37 15.22 3.84
C ASN A 181 -4.24 16.06 4.46
N MET A 182 -3.60 15.57 5.53
CA MET A 182 -2.48 16.27 6.20
C MET A 182 -1.11 15.81 5.68
N MET A 183 -1.06 14.71 4.94
CA MET A 183 0.16 14.16 4.38
C MET A 183 0.72 15.13 3.34
N ASP A 184 2.03 15.32 3.36
CA ASP A 184 2.73 15.98 2.27
C ASP A 184 2.75 15.04 1.06
N TRP A 185 2.15 15.47 -0.05
CA TRP A 185 2.18 14.75 -1.31
C TRP A 185 3.32 15.21 -2.22
N GLY A 186 4.09 16.24 -1.82
CA GLY A 186 5.14 16.83 -2.64
C GLY A 186 4.60 17.44 -3.94
N ASP A 187 5.43 17.41 -4.98
CA ASP A 187 5.16 18.09 -6.26
C ASP A 187 3.97 17.49 -7.04
N ILE A 188 3.51 16.30 -6.67
CA ILE A 188 2.35 15.64 -7.33
C ILE A 188 1.00 16.05 -6.74
N GLY A 189 0.97 16.90 -5.70
CA GLY A 189 -0.24 17.20 -4.93
C GLY A 189 -1.40 17.73 -5.77
N GLU A 190 -1.14 18.42 -6.87
CA GLU A 190 -2.17 18.91 -7.80
C GLU A 190 -2.79 17.81 -8.68
N PHE A 191 -2.09 16.70 -8.88
CA PHE A 191 -2.54 15.54 -9.65
C PHE A 191 -3.29 14.52 -8.79
N VAL A 192 -3.21 14.65 -7.45
CA VAL A 192 -3.82 13.73 -6.51
C VAL A 192 -5.09 14.32 -5.91
N SER A 193 -6.17 13.54 -5.97
CA SER A 193 -7.43 13.85 -5.30
C SER A 193 -7.84 12.70 -4.37
N PHE A 194 -8.79 12.97 -3.46
CA PHE A 194 -9.22 11.99 -2.47
C PHE A 194 -10.72 11.70 -2.57
N GLY A 195 -11.10 10.42 -2.52
CA GLY A 195 -12.47 9.95 -2.70
C GLY A 195 -12.93 8.94 -1.68
N GLU A 196 -14.21 8.60 -1.77
CA GLU A 196 -14.79 7.43 -1.12
C GLU A 196 -14.85 6.25 -2.10
N VAL A 197 -15.42 5.11 -1.70
CA VAL A 197 -15.64 3.97 -2.61
C VAL A 197 -17.09 4.00 -3.10
N GLY A 198 -17.29 4.22 -4.39
CA GLY A 198 -18.62 4.29 -5.00
C GLY A 198 -18.61 4.79 -6.43
N ARG A 199 -19.72 4.57 -7.16
CA ARG A 199 -19.89 4.99 -8.56
C ARG A 199 -19.73 6.49 -8.77
N ASP A 200 -20.31 7.27 -7.86
CA ASP A 200 -20.32 8.73 -7.84
C ASP A 200 -18.93 9.35 -7.66
N GLN A 201 -17.93 8.52 -7.31
CA GLN A 201 -16.55 8.95 -7.12
C GLN A 201 -15.73 8.90 -8.41
N ILE A 202 -16.26 8.33 -9.50
CA ILE A 202 -15.61 8.32 -10.81
C ILE A 202 -15.77 9.69 -11.49
N ASP A 203 -14.65 10.35 -11.75
CA ASP A 203 -14.57 11.75 -12.19
C ASP A 203 -13.57 11.96 -13.34
N LYS A 204 -12.56 12.82 -13.23
CA LYS A 204 -11.55 13.04 -14.28
C LYS A 204 -10.27 12.23 -14.07
N ALA A 205 -10.14 11.54 -12.93
CA ALA A 205 -8.96 10.72 -12.66
C ALA A 205 -8.83 9.56 -13.65
N SER A 206 -7.58 9.25 -14.02
CA SER A 206 -7.24 8.09 -14.86
C SER A 206 -7.06 6.82 -14.03
N TYR A 207 -6.59 6.99 -12.78
CA TYR A 207 -6.28 5.89 -11.87
C TYR A 207 -6.98 6.07 -10.53
N TYR A 208 -7.56 5.00 -10.01
CA TYR A 208 -8.17 4.96 -8.67
C TYR A 208 -7.43 3.96 -7.79
N ILE A 209 -6.81 4.43 -6.72
CA ILE A 209 -6.17 3.56 -5.72
C ILE A 209 -7.11 3.43 -4.52
N LEU A 210 -7.62 2.24 -4.25
CA LEU A 210 -8.50 1.98 -3.12
C LEU A 210 -7.69 1.41 -1.97
N VAL A 211 -7.62 2.16 -0.87
CA VAL A 211 -6.81 1.81 0.30
C VAL A 211 -7.56 0.84 1.19
N ALA A 212 -7.07 -0.40 1.23
CA ALA A 212 -7.51 -1.49 2.09
C ALA A 212 -9.04 -1.61 2.23
N PRO A 213 -9.83 -1.70 1.13
CA PRO A 213 -11.28 -1.83 1.23
C PRO A 213 -11.66 -3.14 1.91
N GLN A 214 -12.63 -3.10 2.83
CA GLN A 214 -13.00 -4.24 3.69
C GLN A 214 -14.50 -4.40 3.86
N ASN A 215 -14.95 -5.64 3.95
CA ASN A 215 -16.30 -5.92 4.44
C ASN A 215 -16.41 -5.51 5.92
N VAL A 216 -17.62 -5.20 6.37
CA VAL A 216 -17.93 -5.00 7.80
C VAL A 216 -18.98 -6.00 8.24
N VAL A 217 -19.13 -6.20 9.55
CA VAL A 217 -20.14 -7.11 10.08
C VAL A 217 -21.53 -6.68 9.61
N GLY A 218 -22.22 -7.54 8.86
CA GLY A 218 -23.58 -7.29 8.39
C GLY A 218 -23.70 -6.39 7.15
N THR A 219 -22.61 -5.90 6.55
CA THR A 219 -22.65 -5.12 5.29
C THR A 219 -21.41 -5.39 4.42
N THR A 220 -21.63 -5.50 3.11
CA THR A 220 -20.56 -5.78 2.13
C THR A 220 -20.18 -4.49 1.39
N ILE A 221 -18.88 -4.27 1.20
CA ILE A 221 -18.38 -3.15 0.36
C ILE A 221 -18.48 -3.46 -1.14
N LEU A 222 -18.70 -4.74 -1.47
CA LEU A 222 -18.58 -5.24 -2.85
C LEU A 222 -19.60 -4.65 -3.81
N THR A 223 -20.77 -4.22 -3.34
CA THR A 223 -21.74 -3.53 -4.20
C THR A 223 -21.17 -2.19 -4.67
N ASN A 224 -20.73 -1.34 -3.74
CA ASN A 224 -20.12 -0.05 -4.08
C ASN A 224 -18.84 -0.23 -4.91
N LEU A 225 -18.06 -1.28 -4.60
CA LEU A 225 -16.84 -1.59 -5.33
C LEU A 225 -17.14 -2.05 -6.76
N GLY A 226 -18.14 -2.91 -6.95
CA GLY A 226 -18.59 -3.34 -8.27
C GLY A 226 -19.09 -2.17 -9.10
N ASP A 227 -19.96 -1.35 -8.53
CA ASP A 227 -20.50 -0.17 -9.20
C ASP A 227 -19.41 0.84 -9.61
N MET A 228 -18.38 1.02 -8.77
CA MET A 228 -17.23 1.87 -9.06
C MET A 228 -16.36 1.30 -10.18
N VAL A 229 -16.12 -0.01 -10.15
CA VAL A 229 -15.25 -0.71 -11.11
C VAL A 229 -15.92 -0.76 -12.49
N ASP A 230 -17.21 -1.07 -12.55
CA ASP A 230 -17.94 -1.13 -13.82
C ASP A 230 -18.02 0.25 -14.48
N GLU A 231 -18.23 1.31 -13.68
CA GLU A 231 -18.19 2.69 -14.17
C GLU A 231 -16.79 3.09 -14.63
N ALA A 232 -15.74 2.78 -13.86
CA ALA A 232 -14.37 3.05 -14.25
C ALA A 232 -13.98 2.35 -15.55
N GLU A 233 -14.35 1.08 -15.70
CA GLU A 233 -14.06 0.28 -16.90
C GLU A 233 -14.79 0.82 -18.13
N SER A 234 -16.06 1.24 -17.98
CA SER A 234 -16.82 1.86 -19.08
C SER A 234 -16.15 3.12 -19.65
N GLN A 235 -15.31 3.77 -18.84
CA GLN A 235 -14.55 4.98 -19.20
C GLN A 235 -13.05 4.68 -19.48
N GLY A 236 -12.64 3.41 -19.52
CA GLY A 236 -11.25 3.01 -19.76
C GLY A 236 -10.27 3.38 -18.66
N LYS A 237 -10.74 3.50 -17.42
CA LYS A 237 -9.94 3.90 -16.25
C LYS A 237 -9.54 2.68 -15.43
N ALA A 238 -8.41 2.78 -14.73
CA ALA A 238 -7.88 1.67 -13.96
C ALA A 238 -8.19 1.81 -12.46
N VAL A 239 -8.58 0.69 -11.84
CA VAL A 239 -8.87 0.55 -10.42
C VAL A 239 -7.87 -0.42 -9.79
N ILE A 240 -7.19 0.06 -8.76
CA ILE A 240 -6.10 -0.62 -8.07
C ILE A 240 -6.52 -0.84 -6.61
N LEU A 241 -6.69 -2.10 -6.22
CA LEU A 241 -7.00 -2.45 -4.83
C LEU A 241 -5.70 -2.68 -4.05
N MET A 242 -5.45 -1.84 -3.06
CA MET A 242 -4.32 -2.01 -2.15
C MET A 242 -4.75 -2.75 -0.89
N ASN A 243 -4.18 -3.93 -0.62
CA ASN A 243 -4.48 -4.76 0.56
C ASN A 243 -5.98 -4.97 0.86
N PRO A 244 -6.81 -5.39 -0.12
CA PRO A 244 -8.24 -5.55 0.12
C PRO A 244 -8.52 -6.75 1.05
N VAL A 245 -9.51 -6.60 1.92
CA VAL A 245 -10.00 -7.64 2.84
C VAL A 245 -11.47 -7.91 2.52
N LEU A 246 -11.69 -8.64 1.43
CA LEU A 246 -13.03 -8.92 0.88
C LEU A 246 -13.62 -10.25 1.34
N LYS A 247 -12.96 -10.93 2.29
CA LYS A 247 -13.50 -12.15 2.90
C LYS A 247 -14.74 -11.81 3.72
N ASP A 248 -15.66 -12.76 3.81
CA ASP A 248 -16.84 -12.62 4.64
C ASP A 248 -16.44 -12.58 6.11
N ILE A 249 -16.91 -11.55 6.82
CA ILE A 249 -16.74 -11.44 8.28
C ILE A 249 -17.95 -12.12 8.93
N PRO A 250 -17.76 -13.13 9.80
CA PRO A 250 -18.87 -13.77 10.48
C PRO A 250 -19.60 -12.76 11.37
N SER A 251 -20.94 -12.87 11.43
CA SER A 251 -21.73 -12.09 12.38
C SER A 251 -21.44 -12.51 13.83
N ALA A 252 -21.77 -11.65 14.81
CA ALA A 252 -21.60 -11.96 16.23
C ALA A 252 -22.32 -13.25 16.68
N ALA A 253 -23.31 -13.72 15.93
CA ALA A 253 -24.01 -14.99 16.16
C ALA A 253 -23.35 -16.21 15.47
N GLY A 254 -22.16 -16.04 14.88
CA GLY A 254 -21.44 -17.11 14.15
C GLY A 254 -22.08 -17.52 12.82
N VAL A 255 -23.21 -16.92 12.43
CA VAL A 255 -23.91 -17.23 11.18
C VAL A 255 -23.20 -16.51 10.04
N MET A 256 -22.64 -17.28 9.11
CA MET A 256 -22.13 -16.80 7.83
C MET A 256 -23.28 -16.68 6.83
N GLY A 257 -23.43 -15.51 6.21
CA GLY A 257 -24.38 -15.33 5.11
C GLY A 257 -23.91 -16.08 3.87
N VAL A 258 -24.49 -17.26 3.61
CA VAL A 258 -24.14 -18.11 2.44
C VAL A 258 -24.62 -17.47 1.12
N ARG A 259 -25.69 -16.68 1.16
CA ARG A 259 -26.26 -16.02 -0.02
C ARG A 259 -25.30 -14.97 -0.59
N GLY A 260 -25.02 -15.04 -1.88
CA GLY A 260 -24.13 -14.11 -2.60
C GLY A 260 -22.64 -14.38 -2.40
N ARG A 261 -22.22 -15.32 -1.54
CA ARG A 261 -20.79 -15.60 -1.31
C ARG A 261 -20.03 -15.99 -2.59
N ALA A 262 -20.66 -16.81 -3.44
CA ALA A 262 -20.06 -17.22 -4.71
C ALA A 262 -19.81 -16.00 -5.63
N GLU A 263 -20.79 -15.11 -5.77
CA GLU A 263 -20.67 -13.86 -6.54
C GLU A 263 -19.61 -12.94 -5.94
N ARG A 264 -19.55 -12.82 -4.61
CA ARG A 264 -18.53 -12.05 -3.90
C ARG A 264 -17.11 -12.56 -4.16
N MET A 265 -16.91 -13.88 -4.15
CA MET A 265 -15.62 -14.49 -4.47
C MET A 265 -15.27 -14.30 -5.95
N ALA A 266 -16.22 -14.56 -6.85
CA ALA A 266 -16.02 -14.36 -8.29
C ALA A 266 -15.64 -12.91 -8.63
N PHE A 267 -16.27 -11.93 -7.97
CA PHE A 267 -15.89 -10.54 -8.11
C PHE A 267 -14.48 -10.26 -7.59
N ALA A 268 -14.12 -10.77 -6.40
CA ALA A 268 -12.78 -10.61 -5.85
C ALA A 268 -11.69 -11.27 -6.71
N ASP A 269 -12.02 -12.34 -7.41
CA ASP A 269 -11.15 -13.08 -8.33
C ASP A 269 -11.09 -12.45 -9.73
N SER A 270 -11.98 -11.49 -10.06
CA SER A 270 -11.93 -10.74 -11.32
C SER A 270 -10.74 -9.78 -11.42
N PHE A 271 -10.08 -9.47 -10.29
CA PHE A 271 -8.90 -8.62 -10.25
C PHE A 271 -7.65 -9.44 -10.51
N ILE A 272 -6.84 -9.01 -11.47
CA ILE A 272 -5.52 -9.61 -11.68
C ILE A 272 -4.62 -9.29 -10.50
N GLN A 273 -3.80 -10.25 -10.09
CA GLN A 273 -2.85 -10.06 -9.00
C GLN A 273 -1.61 -9.33 -9.54
N ALA A 274 -1.51 -8.03 -9.33
CA ALA A 274 -0.35 -7.25 -9.77
C ALA A 274 0.89 -7.55 -8.90
N TYR A 275 0.69 -7.63 -7.59
CA TYR A 275 1.76 -7.96 -6.65
C TYR A 275 1.22 -8.72 -5.45
N HIS A 276 1.92 -9.74 -5.01
CA HIS A 276 1.60 -10.47 -3.79
C HIS A 276 2.86 -10.73 -2.96
N PHE A 277 2.84 -10.33 -1.69
CA PHE A 277 3.85 -10.69 -0.71
C PHE A 277 3.17 -11.07 0.61
N ARG A 278 3.45 -12.27 1.12
CA ARG A 278 3.07 -12.66 2.49
C ARG A 278 4.17 -13.44 3.16
N HIS A 279 4.30 -13.26 4.47
CA HIS A 279 5.10 -14.16 5.29
C HIS A 279 4.40 -15.49 5.48
N LEU A 280 5.20 -16.54 5.58
CA LEU A 280 4.77 -17.88 5.94
C LEU A 280 5.22 -18.14 7.37
N TYR A 281 4.26 -18.43 8.24
CA TYR A 281 4.48 -18.64 9.67
C TYR A 281 4.35 -20.11 10.04
N LEU A 282 5.13 -20.56 11.02
CA LEU A 282 4.94 -21.89 11.59
C LEU A 282 3.73 -21.89 12.52
N SER A 283 2.74 -22.73 12.24
CA SER A 283 1.46 -22.78 12.95
C SER A 283 1.54 -23.34 14.39
N SER A 284 2.65 -23.96 14.77
CA SER A 284 2.78 -24.75 16.00
C SER A 284 3.54 -24.07 17.15
N GLN A 285 3.98 -22.81 16.99
CA GLN A 285 4.81 -22.13 17.97
C GLN A 285 4.16 -20.82 18.44
N MET A 286 4.19 -20.58 19.77
CA MET A 286 3.85 -19.27 20.32
C MET A 286 4.79 -18.23 19.68
N MET A 287 4.24 -17.07 19.28
CA MET A 287 4.94 -15.94 18.66
C MET A 287 5.08 -15.93 17.13
N TYR A 288 4.45 -16.84 16.38
CA TYR A 288 4.42 -16.83 14.90
C TYR A 288 5.82 -16.62 14.25
N PRO A 289 6.75 -17.58 14.39
CA PRO A 289 8.05 -17.44 13.75
C PRO A 289 7.91 -17.49 12.23
N ILE A 290 8.54 -16.53 11.55
CA ILE A 290 8.61 -16.46 10.09
C ILE A 290 9.47 -17.64 9.60
N MET A 291 8.84 -18.58 8.90
CA MET A 291 9.50 -19.70 8.23
C MET A 291 10.03 -19.30 6.84
N GLY A 292 9.38 -18.32 6.21
CA GLY A 292 9.65 -17.97 4.83
C GLY A 292 8.73 -16.87 4.33
N ALA A 293 8.74 -16.65 3.03
CA ALA A 293 7.89 -15.70 2.36
C ALA A 293 7.39 -16.26 1.03
N MET A 294 6.24 -15.76 0.59
CA MET A 294 5.70 -16.03 -0.74
C MET A 294 5.59 -14.71 -1.48
N ARG A 295 6.19 -14.64 -2.66
CA ARG A 295 6.28 -13.45 -3.51
C ARG A 295 5.70 -13.76 -4.89
N HIS A 296 5.02 -12.79 -5.46
CA HIS A 296 4.64 -12.78 -6.87
C HIS A 296 4.59 -11.33 -7.32
N SER A 297 5.11 -11.09 -8.52
CA SER A 297 5.01 -9.82 -9.24
C SER A 297 4.42 -10.13 -10.60
N TYR A 298 3.63 -9.22 -11.13
CA TYR A 298 2.98 -9.39 -12.42
C TYR A 298 4.00 -9.78 -13.51
N GLY A 299 3.65 -10.77 -14.33
CA GLY A 299 4.54 -11.35 -15.35
C GLY A 299 5.60 -12.33 -14.84
N LYS A 300 5.76 -12.50 -13.52
CA LYS A 300 6.70 -13.46 -12.90
C LYS A 300 5.95 -14.63 -12.26
N PRO A 301 6.58 -15.80 -12.07
CA PRO A 301 5.96 -16.92 -11.36
C PRO A 301 5.71 -16.57 -9.88
N TRP A 302 4.94 -17.42 -9.21
CA TRP A 302 4.80 -17.39 -7.76
C TRP A 302 5.99 -18.07 -7.11
N GLU A 303 6.76 -17.33 -6.33
CA GLU A 303 7.98 -17.77 -5.68
C GLU A 303 7.72 -18.07 -4.21
N VAL A 304 8.28 -19.18 -3.73
CA VAL A 304 8.28 -19.56 -2.32
C VAL A 304 9.72 -19.55 -1.83
N TRP A 305 9.96 -18.74 -0.80
CA TRP A 305 11.26 -18.50 -0.22
C TRP A 305 11.29 -19.06 1.20
N LYS A 306 12.33 -19.82 1.52
CA LYS A 306 12.58 -20.35 2.86
C LYS A 306 13.59 -19.46 3.57
N ARG A 307 13.27 -19.10 4.81
CA ARG A 307 14.19 -18.39 5.69
C ARG A 307 15.14 -19.39 6.33
N GLU A 308 16.44 -19.10 6.28
CA GLU A 308 17.48 -19.83 7.02
C GLU A 308 18.23 -18.88 7.96
N ASP A 309 18.23 -19.23 9.25
CA ASP A 309 19.01 -18.53 10.27
C ASP A 309 20.37 -19.24 10.41
N THR A 310 21.46 -18.64 9.94
CA THR A 310 22.80 -19.27 9.89
C THR A 310 23.55 -19.20 11.23
N GLY A 311 22.87 -18.87 12.33
CA GLY A 311 23.42 -18.87 13.70
C GLY A 311 24.30 -17.67 14.06
N LYS A 312 24.74 -16.84 13.09
CA LYS A 312 25.56 -15.62 13.33
C LYS A 312 24.74 -14.31 13.37
N LYS A 313 23.44 -14.38 13.65
CA LYS A 313 22.46 -13.29 13.39
C LYS A 313 22.37 -12.90 11.91
N GLU A 314 22.85 -13.75 11.03
CA GLU A 314 22.67 -13.66 9.60
C GLU A 314 21.44 -14.48 9.23
N GLU A 315 20.60 -13.87 8.41
CA GLU A 315 19.36 -14.43 7.90
C GLU A 315 19.46 -14.37 6.38
N LYS A 316 19.08 -15.46 5.71
CA LYS A 316 18.98 -15.50 4.25
C LYS A 316 17.65 -16.09 3.83
N TYR A 317 17.21 -15.70 2.65
CA TYR A 317 16.05 -16.28 1.99
C TYR A 317 16.52 -17.06 0.77
N ASP A 318 16.30 -18.37 0.78
CA ASP A 318 16.59 -19.23 -0.36
C ASP A 318 15.30 -19.55 -1.11
N LEU A 319 15.31 -19.40 -2.44
CA LEU A 319 14.20 -19.80 -3.28
C LEU A 319 14.08 -21.34 -3.26
N VAL A 320 12.94 -21.86 -2.79
CA VAL A 320 12.71 -23.31 -2.68
C VAL A 320 11.77 -23.85 -3.76
N ALA A 321 10.86 -23.03 -4.28
CA ALA A 321 9.94 -23.44 -5.33
C ALA A 321 9.38 -22.24 -6.10
N SER A 322 9.03 -22.49 -7.38
CA SER A 322 8.31 -21.55 -8.22
C SER A 322 7.10 -22.23 -8.86
N PHE A 323 5.97 -21.52 -8.92
CA PHE A 323 4.69 -22.04 -9.39
C PHE A 323 4.06 -21.10 -10.43
N PRO A 324 3.29 -21.63 -11.40
CA PRO A 324 2.56 -20.79 -12.36
C PRO A 324 1.36 -20.06 -11.75
N GLY A 325 0.83 -20.52 -10.62
CA GLY A 325 -0.30 -19.91 -9.90
C GLY A 325 -0.08 -19.93 -8.38
N GLU A 326 -0.96 -19.26 -7.62
CA GLU A 326 -0.80 -19.12 -6.16
C GLU A 326 -0.73 -20.49 -5.47
N PRO A 327 0.40 -20.87 -4.84
CA PRO A 327 0.51 -22.14 -4.17
C PRO A 327 -0.27 -22.16 -2.85
N GLN A 328 -0.97 -23.26 -2.60
CA GLN A 328 -1.78 -23.44 -1.40
C GLN A 328 -1.47 -24.74 -0.65
N GLY A 329 -1.66 -24.72 0.67
CA GLY A 329 -1.71 -25.89 1.56
C GLY A 329 -0.63 -26.95 1.28
N LYS A 330 -1.02 -28.01 0.57
CA LYS A 330 -0.13 -29.14 0.23
C LYS A 330 1.09 -28.70 -0.59
N GLN A 331 0.92 -27.83 -1.60
CA GLN A 331 2.03 -27.37 -2.44
C GLN A 331 3.09 -26.60 -1.62
N LEU A 332 2.63 -25.77 -0.68
CA LEU A 332 3.53 -25.08 0.24
C LEU A 332 4.25 -26.08 1.14
N ASN A 333 3.50 -26.99 1.78
CA ASN A 333 4.08 -27.99 2.67
C ASN A 333 5.13 -28.86 1.96
N ASP A 334 4.86 -29.26 0.72
CA ASP A 334 5.77 -30.08 -0.09
C ASP A 334 7.02 -29.28 -0.49
N ALA A 335 6.88 -27.99 -0.80
CA ALA A 335 8.02 -27.09 -1.06
C ALA A 335 8.97 -26.97 0.14
N PHE A 336 8.46 -26.97 1.38
CA PHE A 336 9.30 -26.91 2.59
C PHE A 336 9.84 -28.27 3.04
N LYS A 337 9.23 -29.39 2.62
CA LYS A 337 9.71 -30.76 2.90
C LYS A 337 10.86 -31.15 1.98
N ASN A 338 10.82 -30.70 0.73
CA ASN A 338 11.87 -30.97 -0.24
C ASN A 338 13.13 -30.19 0.16
N ARG A 339 14.01 -30.83 0.92
CA ARG A 339 15.44 -30.49 0.85
C ARG A 339 15.82 -30.51 -0.63
N PRO A 340 16.68 -29.62 -1.15
CA PRO A 340 17.34 -29.90 -2.41
C PRO A 340 18.07 -31.21 -2.20
N THR A 341 17.57 -32.30 -2.78
CA THR A 341 18.24 -33.58 -2.77
C THR A 341 19.52 -33.35 -3.57
N GLN A 342 20.64 -33.11 -2.88
CA GLN A 342 21.92 -33.44 -3.46
C GLN A 342 21.90 -34.96 -3.61
N VAL A 343 21.48 -35.42 -4.78
CA VAL A 343 21.65 -36.82 -5.16
C VAL A 343 23.16 -37.01 -5.24
N ASP A 344 23.72 -37.60 -4.21
CA ASP A 344 25.09 -38.09 -4.23
C ASP A 344 25.12 -39.28 -5.20
N PRO A 345 25.73 -39.14 -6.40
CA PRO A 345 25.71 -40.20 -7.40
C PRO A 345 26.51 -41.44 -6.95
N SER A 346 27.24 -41.37 -5.83
CA SER A 346 27.93 -42.50 -5.24
C SER A 346 27.05 -43.38 -4.33
N LYS A 347 25.80 -42.99 -4.04
CA LYS A 347 24.91 -43.75 -3.14
C LYS A 347 23.82 -44.51 -3.88
N PRO A 348 23.52 -45.77 -3.47
CA PRO A 348 22.48 -46.58 -4.09
C PRO A 348 21.09 -46.04 -3.76
N TRP A 349 20.13 -46.30 -4.65
CA TRP A 349 18.78 -45.70 -4.67
C TRP A 349 17.96 -45.86 -3.37
N TRP A 350 18.24 -46.88 -2.57
CA TRP A 350 17.56 -47.15 -1.29
C TRP A 350 18.08 -46.31 -0.12
N ALA A 351 19.21 -45.61 -0.29
CA ALA A 351 19.76 -44.70 0.72
C ALA A 351 19.17 -43.27 0.64
N ASN A 352 18.30 -43.00 -0.35
CA ASN A 352 17.64 -41.72 -0.59
C ASN A 352 16.11 -41.77 -0.39
N LEU A 353 15.59 -42.85 0.23
CA LEU A 353 14.16 -43.04 0.56
C LEU A 353 13.80 -42.50 1.95
#